data_AF-A0AAW4HJS9-F1
#
_entry.id   AF-A0AAW4HJS9-F1
#
_cell.length_a   1.000
_cell.length_b   1.000
_cell.length_c   1.000
_cell.angle_alpha   90.00
_cell.angle_beta   90.00
_cell.angle_gamma   90.00
#
_symmetry.space_group_name_H-M   'P 1'
#
loop_
_entity.id
_entity.type
_entity.pdbx_description
1 polymer ?
#
loop_
_entity_poly.entity_id
_entity_poly.type
_entity_poly.pdbx_seq_one_letter_code
_entity_poly.pdbx_strand_id
1 'polypeptide(L)'
;LAQNAIIGVEALVRWEHPEFGLVPPADFIPIAEKTGLIQSIGEWVLKDACLQGTDWLARGVQFGKIAVNVSALQLQQSRFINKLKTILRETG
;
A
#
# COMPACT_ATOMS: atom_id res chain seq x y z
N LEU A 1 25.12 14.90 -14.45
CA LEU A 1 24.20 15.62 -13.53
C LEU A 1 23.00 14.72 -13.31
N ALA A 2 22.76 14.27 -12.08
CA ALA A 2 21.55 13.51 -11.75
C ALA A 2 20.34 14.43 -12.00
N GLN A 3 19.48 14.04 -12.93
CA GLN A 3 18.25 14.79 -13.22
C GLN A 3 17.34 14.69 -12.00
N ASN A 4 16.69 15.81 -11.63
CA ASN A 4 15.80 15.93 -10.47
C ASN A 4 14.44 15.23 -10.71
N ALA A 5 14.49 14.03 -11.28
CA ALA A 5 13.35 13.24 -11.70
C ALA A 5 12.86 12.34 -10.55
N ILE A 6 11.56 12.16 -10.46
CA ILE A 6 10.94 11.19 -9.54
C ILE A 6 11.32 9.79 -10.01
N ILE A 7 12.01 9.02 -9.16
CA ILE A 7 12.42 7.64 -9.44
C ILE A 7 11.54 6.59 -8.75
N GLY A 8 10.65 7.04 -7.86
CA GLY A 8 9.82 6.17 -7.05
C GLY A 8 8.96 6.97 -6.09
N VAL A 9 7.90 6.32 -5.62
CA VAL A 9 7.00 6.81 -4.57
C VAL A 9 6.73 5.68 -3.59
N GLU A 10 6.28 6.04 -2.38
CA GLU A 10 5.91 5.09 -1.35
C GLU A 10 4.45 5.31 -0.95
N ALA A 11 3.67 4.23 -0.93
CA ALA A 11 2.30 4.22 -0.44
C ALA A 11 2.31 4.15 1.10
N LEU A 12 1.90 5.24 1.73
CA LEU A 12 1.82 5.38 3.18
C LEU A 12 0.35 5.45 3.60
N VAL A 13 -0.12 4.42 4.30
CA VAL A 13 -1.50 4.35 4.78
C VAL A 13 -1.83 5.52 5.72
N ARG A 14 -3.05 6.03 5.63
CA ARG A 14 -3.60 7.07 6.50
C ARG A 14 -5.02 6.69 6.88
N TRP A 15 -5.41 7.01 8.11
CA TRP A 15 -6.78 6.81 8.57
C TRP A 15 -7.45 8.15 8.82
N GLU A 16 -8.42 8.49 7.98
CA GLU A 16 -9.31 9.62 8.21
C GLU A 16 -10.47 9.16 9.08
N HIS A 17 -10.39 9.44 10.38
CA HIS A 17 -11.43 9.12 11.34
C HIS A 17 -12.50 10.22 11.36
N PRO A 18 -13.81 9.87 11.37
CA PRO A 18 -14.89 10.86 11.35
C PRO A 18 -14.84 11.86 12.52
N GLU A 19 -14.35 11.43 13.69
CA GLU A 19 -14.28 12.26 14.90
C GLU A 19 -12.87 12.75 15.24
N PHE A 20 -11.83 11.98 14.86
CA PHE A 20 -10.44 12.25 15.29
C PHE A 20 -9.59 12.86 14.17
N GLY A 21 -10.15 13.01 12.97
CA GLY A 21 -9.41 13.50 11.81
C GLY A 21 -8.34 12.51 11.37
N LEU A 22 -7.19 13.02 10.95
CA LEU A 22 -6.10 12.20 10.43
C LEU A 22 -5.35 11.48 11.57
N VAL A 23 -5.62 10.19 11.73
CA VAL A 23 -4.95 9.33 12.72
C VAL A 23 -3.65 8.78 12.10
N PRO A 24 -2.48 9.02 12.73
CA PRO A 24 -1.20 8.56 12.20
C PRO A 24 -1.04 7.04 12.31
N PRO A 25 -0.27 6.40 11.40
CA PRO A 25 -0.01 4.96 11.43
C PRO A 25 0.52 4.44 12.77
N ALA A 26 1.31 5.23 13.49
CA ALA A 26 1.87 4.83 14.78
C ALA A 26 0.77 4.47 15.81
N ASP A 27 -0.42 5.06 15.70
CA ASP A 27 -1.50 4.87 16.67
C ASP A 27 -2.35 3.64 16.35
N PHE A 28 -2.53 3.30 15.07
CA PHE A 28 -3.43 2.21 14.67
C PHE A 28 -2.74 0.95 14.15
N ILE A 29 -1.52 1.03 13.61
CA ILE A 29 -0.80 -0.14 13.09
C ILE A 29 -0.53 -1.19 14.19
N PRO A 30 -0.04 -0.82 15.39
CA PRO A 30 0.16 -1.81 16.46
C PRO A 30 -1.13 -2.53 16.87
N ILE A 31 -2.26 -1.83 16.81
CA ILE A 31 -3.58 -2.41 17.10
C ILE A 31 -3.99 -3.34 15.96
N ALA A 32 -3.80 -2.92 14.71
CA ALA A 32 -4.08 -3.72 13.53
C ALA A 32 -3.25 -5.02 13.49
N GLU A 33 -2.00 -4.99 13.93
CA GLU A 33 -1.16 -6.17 14.05
C GLU A 33 -1.67 -7.13 15.14
N LYS A 34 -1.95 -6.61 16.35
CA LYS A 34 -2.47 -7.42 17.47
C LYS A 34 -3.83 -8.06 17.18
N THR A 35 -4.67 -7.40 16.39
CA THR A 35 -6.01 -7.86 16.03
C THR A 35 -6.06 -8.67 14.73
N GLY A 36 -4.94 -8.73 13.99
CA GLY A 36 -4.88 -9.37 12.67
C GLY A 36 -5.47 -8.53 11.52
N LEU A 37 -6.08 -7.37 11.81
CA LEU A 37 -6.61 -6.44 10.80
C LEU A 37 -5.55 -5.93 9.82
N ILE A 38 -4.27 -5.96 10.21
CA ILE A 38 -3.15 -5.55 9.35
C ILE A 38 -3.11 -6.33 8.02
N GLN A 39 -3.63 -7.56 8.01
CA GLN A 39 -3.71 -8.37 6.79
C GLN A 39 -4.69 -7.78 5.79
N SER A 40 -5.91 -7.46 6.24
CA SER A 40 -6.97 -6.85 5.42
C SER A 40 -6.60 -5.43 5.00
N ILE A 41 -6.01 -4.65 5.93
CA ILE A 41 -5.51 -3.31 5.62
C ILE A 41 -4.43 -3.39 4.55
N GLY A 42 -3.43 -4.25 4.71
CA GLY A 42 -2.35 -4.36 3.74
C GLY A 42 -2.82 -4.89 2.38
N GLU A 43 -3.80 -5.79 2.34
CA GLU A 43 -4.44 -6.23 1.09
C GLU A 43 -5.16 -5.07 0.39
N TRP A 44 -5.90 -4.25 1.13
CA TRP A 44 -6.54 -3.05 0.61
C TRP A 44 -5.52 -2.02 0.11
N VAL A 45 -4.47 -1.71 0.89
CA VAL A 45 -3.41 -0.77 0.50
C VAL A 45 -2.70 -1.24 -0.77
N LEU A 46 -2.39 -2.54 -0.88
CA LEU A 46 -1.76 -3.09 -2.09
C LEU A 46 -2.63 -2.89 -3.33
N LYS A 47 -3.93 -3.18 -3.20
CA LYS A 47 -4.89 -3.02 -4.31
C LYS A 47 -5.01 -1.56 -4.71
N ASP A 48 -5.17 -0.67 -3.75
CA ASP A 48 -5.31 0.78 -3.98
C ASP A 48 -4.05 1.37 -4.62
N ALA A 49 -2.87 0.99 -4.14
CA ALA A 49 -1.59 1.41 -4.72
C ALA A 49 -1.43 0.97 -6.18
N CYS A 50 -1.85 -0.26 -6.53
CA CYS A 50 -1.79 -0.72 -7.91
C CYS A 50 -2.79 0.04 -8.80
N LEU A 51 -4.03 0.23 -8.34
CA LEU A 51 -5.04 1.01 -9.06
C LEU A 51 -4.58 2.46 -9.29
N GLN A 52 -4.01 3.09 -8.27
CA GLN A 52 -3.47 4.45 -8.37
C GLN A 52 -2.27 4.51 -9.33
N GLY A 53 -1.40 3.50 -9.34
CA GLY A 53 -0.32 3.37 -10.31
C GLY A 53 -0.85 3.27 -11.74
N THR A 54 -1.85 2.43 -11.97
CA THR A 54 -2.51 2.29 -13.28
C THR A 54 -3.15 3.60 -13.74
N ASP A 55 -3.85 4.34 -12.87
CA ASP A 55 -4.40 5.67 -13.17
C ASP A 55 -3.28 6.67 -13.57
N TRP A 56 -2.19 6.71 -12.80
CA TRP A 56 -1.07 7.57 -13.10
C TRP A 56 -0.42 7.25 -14.45
N LEU A 57 -0.21 5.97 -14.76
CA LEU A 57 0.30 5.55 -16.06
C LEU A 57 -0.64 5.96 -17.20
N ALA A 58 -1.95 5.78 -17.04
CA ALA A 58 -2.96 6.19 -18.02
C ALA A 58 -2.96 7.71 -18.26
N ARG A 59 -2.59 8.50 -17.24
CA ARG A 59 -2.47 9.96 -17.29
C ARG A 59 -1.08 10.46 -17.73
N GLY A 60 -0.16 9.55 -18.06
CA GLY A 60 1.20 9.89 -18.48
C GLY A 60 2.13 10.36 -17.35
N VAL A 61 1.77 10.12 -16.09
CA VAL A 61 2.60 10.45 -14.93
C VAL A 61 3.72 9.43 -14.80
N GLN A 62 4.97 9.90 -14.85
CA GLN A 62 6.15 9.07 -14.61
C GLN A 62 6.52 9.08 -13.13
N PHE A 63 6.26 7.96 -12.43
CA PHE A 63 6.56 7.81 -11.01
C PHE A 63 7.62 6.72 -10.72
N GLY A 64 8.10 6.02 -11.75
CA GLY A 64 9.03 4.90 -11.59
C GLY A 64 8.38 3.69 -10.93
N LYS A 65 8.59 3.51 -9.62
CA LYS A 65 8.06 2.38 -8.83
C LYS A 65 7.22 2.85 -7.66
N ILE A 66 6.21 2.07 -7.29
CA ILE A 66 5.45 2.26 -6.05
C ILE A 66 5.92 1.22 -5.03
N ALA A 67 6.46 1.68 -3.90
CA ALA A 67 6.76 0.82 -2.76
C ALA A 67 5.54 0.75 -1.83
N VAL A 68 5.22 -0.44 -1.35
CA VAL A 68 4.14 -0.67 -0.39
C VAL A 68 4.70 -1.38 0.83
N ASN A 69 4.37 -0.87 2.02
CA ASN A 69 4.80 -1.45 3.28
C ASN A 69 4.08 -2.78 3.55
N VAL A 70 4.82 -3.78 4.03
CA VAL A 70 4.29 -5.11 4.35
C VAL A 70 4.68 -5.44 5.79
N SER A 71 3.69 -5.83 6.60
CA SER A 71 3.95 -6.27 7.98
C SER A 71 4.61 -7.64 8.03
N ALA A 72 5.38 -7.90 9.10
CA ALA A 72 6.00 -9.22 9.32
C ALA A 72 4.95 -10.34 9.40
N LEU A 73 3.77 -10.05 9.97
CA LEU A 73 2.65 -11.00 10.06
C LEU A 73 2.11 -11.41 8.69
N GLN A 74 2.07 -10.49 7.71
CA GLN A 74 1.67 -10.80 6.34
C GLN A 74 2.72 -11.69 5.64
N LEU A 75 4.01 -11.39 5.82
CA LEU A 75 5.10 -12.18 5.22
C LEU A 75 5.12 -13.63 5.73
N GLN A 76 4.70 -13.86 6.96
CA GLN A 76 4.61 -15.21 7.54
C GLN A 76 3.44 -16.04 6.98
N GLN A 77 2.53 -15.44 6.19
CA GLN A 77 1.42 -16.17 5.59
C GLN A 77 1.83 -16.87 4.30
N SER A 78 1.68 -18.19 4.28
CA SER A 78 1.94 -19.03 3.10
C SER A 78 1.16 -18.60 1.84
N ARG A 79 -0.01 -17.96 2.01
CA ARG A 79 -0.87 -17.49 0.91
C ARG A 79 -0.59 -16.07 0.45
N PHE A 80 0.29 -15.32 1.12
CA PHE A 80 0.53 -13.90 0.82
C PHE A 80 0.96 -13.67 -0.64
N ILE A 81 1.94 -14.44 -1.12
CA ILE A 81 2.42 -14.33 -2.51
C ILE A 81 1.33 -14.64 -3.53
N ASN A 82 0.46 -15.61 -3.25
CA ASN A 82 -0.65 -15.95 -4.16
C ASN A 82 -1.69 -14.82 -4.20
N LYS A 83 -2.00 -14.21 -3.05
CA LYS A 83 -2.85 -13.02 -2.99
C LYS A 83 -2.25 -11.85 -3.76
N LEU A 84 -0.97 -11.56 -3.56
CA LEU A 84 -0.27 -10.48 -4.25
C LEU A 84 -0.34 -10.65 -5.78
N LYS A 85 -0.08 -11.87 -6.28
CA LYS A 85 -0.21 -12.17 -7.72
C LYS A 85 -1.62 -11.95 -8.24
N THR A 86 -2.63 -12.33 -7.46
CA THR A 86 -4.04 -12.10 -7.82
C THR A 86 -4.36 -10.61 -7.89
N ILE A 87 -3.95 -9.82 -6.89
CA ILE A 87 -4.16 -8.37 -6.85
C ILE A 87 -3.53 -7.74 -8.10
N LEU A 88 -2.25 -8.01 -8.36
CA LEU A 88 -1.55 -7.45 -9.53
C LEU A 88 -2.31 -7.76 -10.82
N ARG A 89 -2.71 -9.02 -11.04
CA ARG A 89 -3.50 -9.42 -12.22
C ARG A 89 -4.84 -8.71 -12.34
N GLU A 90 -5.50 -8.38 -11.23
CA GLU A 90 -6.80 -7.69 -11.22
C GLU A 90 -6.67 -6.17 -11.43
N THR A 91 -5.52 -5.58 -11.13
CA THR A 91 -5.34 -4.12 -11.09
C THR A 91 -4.41 -3.55 -12.16
N GLY A 92 -3.65 -4.39 -12.86
CA GLY A 92 -2.73 -3.96 -13.93
C GLY A 92 -1.66 -4.98 -14.26
#